data_AF-A0A2S0L4D4-F1
#
_entry.id   AF-A0A2S0L4D4-F1
#
_cell.length_a   1.000
_cell.length_b   1.000
_cell.length_c   1.000
_cell.angle_alpha   90.00
_cell.angle_beta   90.00
_cell.angle_gamma   90.00
#
_symmetry.space_group_name_H-M   'P 1'
#
loop_
_entity.id
_entity.type
_entity.pdbx_description
1 polymer ?
#
loop_
_entity_poly.entity_id
_entity_poly.type
_entity_poly.pdbx_seq_one_letter_code
_entity_poly.pdbx_strand_id
1 'polypeptide(L)'
;MDLFSKVEVSAYLEKIKTKMEDEILSLSDEQVTTIDIDEWREYYYSNYQIEPILIYVDQAELDISEVKIQEYNIWSKYDPYEQEYFLVDGYKIIFKIPFYGESELFNLRPSSFILSRFVADKIVSPRNDNPGYLFYASQYKRNDLKGKEDIRTFVIEEFKSGFRSYLTMIENVNNDIKGFNVGLENLVKSKLELRKNKASDFDNIKKALQIPMNLKADAPNIRPLPLKKIRKIIKPKTKNVFAEPEYCISDSDYNNILNIIHNACSTMEATSRTFNKNNEEELRDFIISTLGTHYVDSVTGETFRKIGKTDIHVIFENKSAFIGECKIWHGIKKFTDAIEQVFGYSTWKDRKISLIIFNKDNKDFNSILDVIEDWIKANTKKATKENANMWKCLIHREESNSDIQIAIQVYDISI
;
A
#
# COMPACT_ATOMS: atom_id res chain seq x y z
N MET A 1 -18.97 25.43 1.38
CA MET A 1 -19.13 24.26 0.48
C MET A 1 -20.05 23.26 1.16
N ASP A 2 -21.15 22.87 0.51
CA ASP A 2 -22.06 21.85 1.07
C ASP A 2 -21.52 20.45 0.79
N LEU A 3 -21.41 19.64 1.85
CA LEU A 3 -20.97 18.26 1.81
C LEU A 3 -22.17 17.31 1.72
N PHE A 4 -21.93 16.08 1.28
CA PHE A 4 -22.86 14.95 1.27
C PHE A 4 -24.22 15.21 0.59
N SER A 5 -24.25 16.07 -0.44
CA SER A 5 -25.50 16.58 -1.01
C SER A 5 -25.57 16.59 -2.53
N LYS A 6 -24.45 16.40 -3.24
CA LYS A 6 -24.43 16.59 -4.70
C LYS A 6 -24.92 15.38 -5.49
N VAL A 7 -24.43 14.19 -5.15
CA VAL A 7 -24.69 12.96 -5.91
C VAL A 7 -24.95 11.82 -4.94
N GLU A 8 -25.91 10.95 -5.21
CA GLU A 8 -26.13 9.75 -4.39
C GLU A 8 -24.99 8.74 -4.58
N VAL A 9 -24.52 8.12 -3.49
CA VAL A 9 -23.46 7.11 -3.56
C VAL A 9 -23.83 5.98 -4.51
N SER A 10 -25.08 5.51 -4.51
CA SER A 10 -25.57 4.46 -5.42
C SER A 10 -25.37 4.81 -6.90
N ALA A 11 -25.73 6.04 -7.29
CA ALA A 11 -25.59 6.51 -8.67
C ALA A 11 -24.12 6.67 -9.09
N TYR A 12 -23.27 7.13 -8.17
CA TYR A 12 -21.82 7.21 -8.38
C TYR A 12 -21.20 5.83 -8.60
N LEU A 13 -21.53 4.87 -7.74
CA LEU A 13 -21.03 3.50 -7.81
C LEU A 13 -21.52 2.77 -9.08
N GLU A 14 -22.79 2.95 -9.47
CA GLU A 14 -23.30 2.33 -10.68
C GLU A 14 -22.61 2.87 -11.94
N LYS A 15 -22.27 4.16 -11.99
CA LYS A 15 -21.50 4.74 -13.09
C LYS A 15 -20.11 4.11 -13.23
N ILE A 16 -19.42 3.92 -12.11
CA ILE A 16 -18.11 3.26 -12.05
C ILE A 16 -18.23 1.82 -12.53
N LYS A 17 -19.25 1.11 -12.05
CA LYS A 17 -19.55 -0.27 -12.44
C LYS A 17 -19.83 -0.40 -13.93
N THR A 18 -20.70 0.43 -14.51
CA THR A 18 -20.99 0.39 -15.95
C THR A 18 -19.72 0.60 -16.79
N LYS A 19 -18.89 1.57 -16.41
CA LYS A 19 -17.62 1.83 -17.10
C LYS A 19 -16.69 0.61 -17.10
N MET A 20 -16.57 -0.07 -15.96
CA MET A 20 -15.78 -1.29 -15.81
C MET A 20 -16.34 -2.45 -16.66
N GLU A 21 -17.67 -2.62 -16.68
CA GLU A 21 -18.32 -3.64 -17.50
C GLU A 21 -18.09 -3.39 -19.00
N ASP A 22 -18.17 -2.13 -19.45
CA ASP A 22 -17.91 -1.73 -20.84
C ASP A 22 -16.45 -1.99 -21.24
N GLU A 23 -15.48 -1.71 -20.36
CA GLU A 23 -14.08 -2.02 -20.60
C GLU A 23 -13.84 -3.52 -20.73
N ILE A 24 -14.45 -4.35 -19.87
CA ILE A 24 -14.37 -5.82 -19.96
C ILE A 24 -14.97 -6.32 -21.29
N LEU A 25 -16.09 -5.75 -21.73
CA LEU A 25 -16.72 -6.12 -23.00
C LEU A 25 -15.83 -5.76 -24.21
N SER A 26 -15.07 -4.67 -24.12
CA SER A 26 -14.18 -4.20 -25.19
C SER A 26 -12.91 -5.05 -25.40
N LEU A 27 -12.60 -5.97 -24.48
CA LEU A 27 -11.46 -6.89 -24.61
C LEU A 27 -11.60 -7.77 -25.86
N SER A 28 -10.49 -8.07 -26.54
CA SER A 28 -10.51 -8.98 -27.71
C SER A 28 -10.54 -10.44 -27.28
N ASP A 29 -11.06 -11.32 -28.16
CA ASP A 29 -11.17 -12.76 -27.87
C ASP A 29 -9.80 -13.42 -27.59
N GLU A 30 -8.74 -12.97 -28.28
CA GLU A 30 -7.37 -13.42 -28.04
C GLU A 30 -6.85 -13.01 -26.65
N GLN A 31 -7.22 -11.82 -26.15
CA GLN A 31 -6.77 -11.30 -24.86
C GLN A 31 -7.42 -12.00 -23.67
N VAL A 32 -8.69 -12.38 -23.80
CA VAL A 32 -9.45 -13.04 -22.73
C VAL A 32 -9.11 -14.54 -22.65
N THR A 33 -8.67 -15.13 -23.77
CA THR A 33 -8.33 -16.56 -23.85
C THR A 33 -6.88 -16.85 -23.45
N THR A 34 -5.96 -15.90 -23.64
CA THR A 34 -4.51 -16.11 -23.44
C THR A 34 -4.00 -15.70 -22.05
N ILE A 35 -4.64 -14.72 -21.41
CA ILE A 35 -4.22 -14.17 -20.11
C ILE A 35 -5.05 -14.80 -19.01
N ASP A 36 -4.43 -15.04 -17.86
CA ASP A 36 -5.12 -15.61 -16.71
C ASP A 36 -6.23 -14.66 -16.20
N ILE A 37 -7.36 -15.24 -15.80
CA ILE A 37 -8.51 -14.48 -15.28
C ILE A 37 -8.11 -13.78 -13.98
N ASP A 38 -7.23 -14.39 -13.19
CA ASP A 38 -6.78 -13.82 -11.93
C ASP A 38 -5.91 -12.56 -12.13
N GLU A 39 -5.08 -12.50 -13.19
CA GLU A 39 -4.35 -11.27 -13.56
C GLU A 39 -5.30 -10.15 -14.00
N TRP A 40 -6.34 -10.47 -14.77
CA TRP A 40 -7.36 -9.49 -15.14
C TRP A 40 -8.19 -9.04 -13.94
N ARG A 41 -8.48 -9.95 -13.01
CA ARG A 41 -9.20 -9.65 -11.78
C ARG A 41 -8.45 -8.63 -10.94
N GLU A 42 -7.16 -8.83 -10.73
CA GLU A 42 -6.31 -7.89 -10.00
C GLU A 42 -6.23 -6.52 -10.69
N TYR A 43 -6.10 -6.50 -12.02
CA TYR A 43 -6.09 -5.25 -12.79
C TYR A 43 -7.39 -4.45 -12.64
N TYR A 44 -8.55 -5.09 -12.85
CA TYR A 44 -9.83 -4.38 -12.74
C TYR A 44 -10.18 -4.03 -11.30
N TYR A 45 -9.82 -4.87 -10.33
CA TYR A 45 -9.99 -4.53 -8.92
C TYR A 45 -9.18 -3.29 -8.54
N SER A 46 -7.88 -3.27 -8.87
CA SER A 46 -6.99 -2.14 -8.54
C SER A 46 -7.39 -0.82 -9.20
N ASN A 47 -7.98 -0.86 -10.40
CA ASN A 47 -8.36 0.36 -11.12
C ASN A 47 -9.73 0.93 -10.73
N TYR A 48 -10.58 0.10 -10.12
CA TYR A 48 -11.98 0.45 -9.81
C TYR A 48 -12.33 0.38 -8.33
N GLN A 49 -11.41 -0.09 -7.47
CA GLN A 49 -11.49 0.07 -6.03
C GLN A 49 -11.47 1.56 -5.70
N ILE A 50 -12.32 1.95 -4.75
CA ILE A 50 -12.42 3.34 -4.29
C ILE A 50 -11.85 3.41 -2.88
N GLU A 51 -10.91 4.33 -2.65
CA GLU A 51 -10.31 4.52 -1.33
C GLU A 51 -11.27 5.29 -0.40
N PRO A 52 -11.70 4.70 0.74
CA PRO A 52 -12.58 5.37 1.68
C PRO A 52 -11.90 6.55 2.37
N ILE A 53 -12.68 7.49 2.89
CA ILE A 53 -12.15 8.66 3.61
C ILE A 53 -11.62 8.23 4.98
N LEU A 54 -10.33 8.48 5.25
CA LEU A 54 -9.73 8.32 6.58
C LEU A 54 -9.44 9.71 7.15
N ILE A 55 -10.16 10.11 8.21
CA ILE A 55 -10.08 11.45 8.79
C ILE A 55 -9.45 11.43 10.19
N TYR A 56 -8.54 12.37 10.45
CA TYR A 56 -7.74 12.41 11.69
C TYR A 56 -8.09 13.66 12.52
N VAL A 57 -9.21 13.60 13.23
CA VAL A 57 -9.74 14.73 14.01
C VAL A 57 -8.80 15.15 15.14
N ASP A 58 -8.10 14.20 15.77
CA ASP A 58 -7.18 14.49 16.87
C ASP A 58 -5.89 15.21 16.43
N GLN A 59 -5.61 15.22 15.13
CA GLN A 59 -4.47 15.93 14.53
C GLN A 59 -4.87 17.26 13.88
N ALA A 60 -6.06 17.79 14.21
CA ALA A 60 -6.54 19.04 13.64
C ALA A 60 -5.70 20.24 14.08
N GLU A 61 -5.26 21.04 13.11
CA GLU A 61 -4.64 22.34 13.36
C GLU A 61 -5.70 23.44 13.51
N LEU A 62 -5.44 24.43 14.36
CA LEU A 62 -6.34 25.53 14.65
C LEU A 62 -5.81 26.84 14.06
N ASP A 63 -6.68 27.59 13.41
CA ASP A 63 -6.42 28.97 12.97
C ASP A 63 -7.57 29.89 13.43
N ILE A 64 -7.28 31.16 13.69
CA ILE A 64 -8.24 32.14 14.22
C ILE A 64 -8.13 33.47 13.49
N SER A 65 -9.28 34.07 13.16
CA SER A 65 -9.37 35.39 12.55
C SER A 65 -10.53 36.20 13.13
N GLU A 66 -10.40 37.52 13.17
CA GLU A 66 -11.49 38.42 13.55
C GLU A 66 -12.48 38.59 12.40
N VAL A 67 -13.77 38.50 12.71
CA VAL A 67 -14.86 38.65 11.73
C VAL A 67 -16.04 39.43 12.31
N LYS A 68 -16.85 40.04 11.45
CA LYS A 68 -18.15 40.61 11.82
C LYS A 68 -19.22 39.55 11.62
N ILE A 69 -19.94 39.20 12.69
CA ILE A 69 -21.01 38.20 12.68
C ILE A 69 -22.34 38.93 12.54
N GLN A 70 -23.22 38.43 11.66
CA GLN A 70 -24.60 38.90 11.56
C GLN A 70 -25.44 38.28 12.68
N GLU A 71 -25.93 39.12 13.57
CA GLU A 71 -26.82 38.74 14.65
C GLU A 71 -28.25 39.17 14.32
N TYR A 72 -29.18 38.20 14.34
CA TYR A 72 -30.58 38.48 14.04
C TYR A 72 -31.23 39.32 15.13
N ASN A 73 -31.84 40.43 14.73
CA ASN A 73 -32.59 41.28 15.63
C ASN A 73 -34.02 40.74 15.77
N ILE A 74 -34.34 40.18 16.94
CA ILE A 74 -35.67 39.60 17.21
C ILE A 74 -36.78 40.65 17.09
N TRP A 75 -36.48 41.93 17.37
CA TRP A 75 -37.45 43.02 17.29
C TRP A 75 -37.88 43.37 15.87
N SER A 76 -37.09 43.03 14.86
CA SER A 76 -37.47 43.20 13.44
C SER A 76 -38.71 42.41 13.03
N LYS A 77 -39.10 41.37 13.79
CA LYS A 77 -40.38 40.66 13.59
C LYS A 77 -41.59 41.45 14.05
N TYR A 78 -41.38 42.41 14.95
CA TYR A 78 -42.45 43.16 15.62
C TYR A 78 -42.48 44.63 15.18
N ASP A 79 -41.38 45.16 14.65
CA ASP A 79 -41.27 46.52 14.11
C ASP A 79 -40.64 46.51 12.69
N PRO A 80 -41.38 46.89 11.63
CA PRO A 80 -40.87 46.97 10.27
C PRO A 80 -39.75 48.00 10.05
N TYR A 81 -39.55 48.94 10.99
CA TYR A 81 -38.50 49.96 10.92
C TYR A 81 -37.20 49.53 11.61
N GLU A 82 -37.22 48.43 12.36
CA GLU A 82 -36.03 47.84 12.98
C GLU A 82 -35.18 47.11 11.95
N GLN A 83 -33.86 47.23 12.06
CA GLN A 83 -32.94 46.48 11.19
C GLN A 83 -33.04 44.99 11.50
N GLU A 84 -33.10 44.16 10.46
CA GLU A 84 -33.22 42.71 10.61
C GLU A 84 -31.98 42.06 11.23
N TYR A 85 -30.80 42.66 11.03
CA TYR A 85 -29.52 42.15 11.54
C TYR A 85 -28.60 43.26 12.05
N PHE A 86 -27.85 42.97 13.10
CA PHE A 86 -26.73 43.77 13.57
C PHE A 86 -25.39 43.10 13.26
N LEU A 87 -24.34 43.90 13.03
CA LEU A 87 -22.98 43.40 12.86
C LEU A 87 -22.22 43.49 14.18
N VAL A 88 -21.85 42.34 14.74
CA VAL A 88 -21.16 42.23 16.03
C VAL A 88 -19.76 41.67 15.85
N ASP A 89 -18.81 42.12 16.67
CA ASP A 89 -17.45 41.56 16.69
C ASP A 89 -17.47 40.09 17.12
N GLY A 90 -16.77 39.26 16.35
CA GLY A 90 -16.58 37.85 16.67
C GLY A 90 -15.27 37.30 16.12
N TYR A 91 -15.08 36.01 16.34
CA TYR A 91 -13.93 35.25 15.89
C TYR A 91 -14.40 34.10 15.02
N LYS A 92 -13.74 33.90 13.87
CA LYS A 92 -13.86 32.70 13.05
C LYS A 92 -12.69 31.79 13.39
N ILE A 93 -13.00 30.63 13.96
CA ILE A 93 -12.03 29.59 14.26
C ILE A 93 -12.14 28.53 13.17
N ILE A 94 -11.01 28.20 12.55
CA ILE A 94 -10.92 27.23 11.46
C ILE A 94 -10.13 26.03 11.98
N PHE A 95 -10.77 24.85 11.91
CA PHE A 95 -10.16 23.56 12.18
C PHE A 95 -9.72 22.97 10.84
N LYS A 96 -8.41 22.82 10.67
CA LYS A 96 -7.79 22.19 9.51
C LYS A 96 -7.53 20.72 9.86
N ILE A 97 -8.40 19.85 9.36
CA ILE A 97 -8.44 18.43 9.72
C ILE A 97 -7.79 17.61 8.59
N PRO A 98 -6.71 16.87 8.85
CA PRO A 98 -6.09 16.02 7.84
C PRO A 98 -6.96 14.81 7.50
N PHE A 99 -6.98 14.43 6.22
CA PHE A 99 -7.63 13.21 5.75
C PHE A 99 -6.89 12.55 4.57
N TYR A 100 -7.12 11.25 4.37
CA TYR A 100 -6.69 10.47 3.21
C TYR A 100 -7.88 9.82 2.49
N GLY A 101 -7.66 9.34 1.28
CA GLY A 101 -8.69 8.78 0.40
C GLY A 101 -9.27 9.79 -0.60
N GLU A 102 -10.32 9.38 -1.32
CA GLU A 102 -10.86 10.19 -2.41
C GLU A 102 -11.66 11.39 -1.91
N SER A 103 -11.23 12.61 -2.26
CA SER A 103 -11.93 13.84 -1.86
C SER A 103 -13.32 14.00 -2.48
N GLU A 104 -13.58 13.34 -3.61
CA GLU A 104 -14.90 13.32 -4.26
C GLU A 104 -15.97 12.68 -3.37
N LEU A 105 -15.59 11.79 -2.45
CA LEU A 105 -16.50 11.12 -1.53
C LEU A 105 -17.23 12.11 -0.60
N PHE A 106 -16.63 13.26 -0.29
CA PHE A 106 -17.28 14.33 0.48
C PHE A 106 -18.46 14.99 -0.26
N ASN A 107 -18.53 14.84 -1.58
CA ASN A 107 -19.66 15.32 -2.38
C ASN A 107 -20.84 14.33 -2.37
N LEU A 108 -20.62 13.07 -1.96
CA LEU A 108 -21.58 12.00 -2.11
C LEU A 108 -22.53 11.89 -0.92
N ARG A 109 -23.83 11.74 -1.20
CA ARG A 109 -24.85 11.46 -0.18
C ARG A 109 -24.91 9.95 0.09
N PRO A 110 -24.60 9.48 1.31
CA PRO A 110 -24.68 8.06 1.66
C PRO A 110 -26.12 7.54 1.62
N SER A 111 -26.24 6.21 1.55
CA SER A 111 -27.52 5.50 1.55
C SER A 111 -28.31 5.75 2.84
N SER A 112 -27.61 5.77 3.98
CA SER A 112 -28.11 6.22 5.28
C SER A 112 -27.52 7.60 5.59
N PHE A 113 -28.37 8.62 5.71
CA PHE A 113 -27.92 10.00 5.89
C PHE A 113 -28.69 10.74 6.99
N ILE A 114 -28.04 11.72 7.59
CA ILE A 114 -28.64 12.64 8.55
C ILE A 114 -29.27 13.80 7.76
N LEU A 115 -30.53 14.13 8.05
CA LEU A 115 -31.25 15.25 7.42
C LEU A 115 -30.79 16.59 8.03
N SER A 116 -29.55 16.95 7.78
CA SER A 116 -28.93 18.20 8.22
C SER A 116 -28.06 18.78 7.12
N ARG A 117 -27.72 20.07 7.24
CA ARG A 117 -26.78 20.73 6.35
C ARG A 117 -25.37 20.57 6.88
N PHE A 118 -24.48 20.03 6.04
CA PHE A 118 -23.07 19.86 6.35
C PHE A 118 -22.26 20.84 5.52
N VAL A 119 -21.57 21.78 6.16
CA VAL A 119 -20.84 22.87 5.49
C VAL A 119 -19.37 22.80 5.87
N ALA A 120 -18.51 22.77 4.86
CA ALA A 120 -17.07 23.00 5.00
C ALA A 120 -16.70 24.37 4.42
N ASP A 121 -15.69 25.01 4.99
CA ASP A 121 -15.12 26.25 4.44
C ASP A 121 -14.37 25.94 3.13
N LYS A 122 -13.53 24.90 3.17
CA LYS A 122 -12.70 24.45 2.05
C LYS A 122 -12.35 22.97 2.20
N ILE A 123 -12.14 22.30 1.06
CA ILE A 123 -11.47 20.99 1.00
C ILE A 123 -10.25 21.13 0.09
N VAL A 124 -9.12 20.58 0.53
CA VAL A 124 -7.91 20.40 -0.25
C VAL A 124 -7.69 18.91 -0.43
N SER A 125 -7.73 18.43 -1.66
CA SER A 125 -7.51 17.02 -1.97
C SER A 125 -6.10 16.58 -1.59
N PRO A 126 -5.91 15.31 -1.17
CA PRO A 126 -4.59 14.74 -0.97
C PRO A 126 -3.76 14.84 -2.25
N ARG A 127 -2.44 15.03 -2.10
CA ARG A 127 -1.49 15.07 -3.23
C ARG A 127 -0.25 14.27 -2.89
N ASN A 128 -0.02 13.20 -3.64
CA ASN A 128 1.03 12.24 -3.37
C ASN A 128 0.95 11.71 -1.93
N ASP A 129 2.07 11.68 -1.21
CA ASP A 129 2.14 11.24 0.19
C ASP A 129 1.66 12.31 1.20
N ASN A 130 1.17 13.46 0.74
CA ASN A 130 0.66 14.49 1.64
C ASN A 130 -0.84 14.33 1.88
N PRO A 131 -1.30 14.45 3.15
CA PRO A 131 -2.72 14.39 3.46
C PRO A 131 -3.50 15.52 2.78
N GLY A 132 -4.76 15.23 2.47
CA GLY A 132 -5.76 16.25 2.19
C GLY A 132 -6.16 16.98 3.47
N TYR A 133 -6.82 18.13 3.32
CA TYR A 133 -7.29 18.90 4.46
C TYR A 133 -8.74 19.33 4.29
N LEU A 134 -9.55 19.05 5.31
CA LEU A 134 -10.91 19.55 5.46
C LEU A 134 -10.88 20.74 6.42
N PHE A 135 -11.40 21.89 5.97
CA PHE A 135 -11.47 23.10 6.77
C PHE A 135 -12.88 23.26 7.31
N TYR A 136 -13.06 23.05 8.61
CA TYR A 136 -14.31 23.26 9.33
C TYR A 136 -14.26 24.59 10.06
N ALA A 137 -15.23 25.48 9.82
CA ALA A 137 -15.24 26.81 10.40
C ALA A 137 -16.38 26.97 11.42
N SER A 138 -16.06 27.51 12.59
CA SER A 138 -17.03 27.91 13.61
C SER A 138 -16.86 29.39 13.94
N GLN A 139 -17.98 30.07 14.16
CA GLN A 139 -18.02 31.49 14.49
C GLN A 139 -18.50 31.67 15.93
N TYR A 140 -17.80 32.51 16.68
CA TYR A 140 -18.11 32.81 18.08
C TYR A 140 -18.19 34.32 18.28
N LYS A 141 -19.18 34.81 19.03
CA LYS A 141 -19.21 36.24 19.38
C LYS A 141 -18.09 36.54 20.37
N ARG A 142 -17.56 37.76 20.31
CA ARG A 142 -16.47 38.18 21.19
C ARG A 142 -16.81 38.06 22.68
N ASN A 143 -18.07 38.30 23.05
CA ASN A 143 -18.53 38.20 24.44
C ASN A 143 -18.68 36.75 24.92
N ASP A 144 -18.97 35.80 24.03
CA ASP A 144 -19.18 34.38 24.38
C ASP A 144 -17.85 33.71 24.82
N LEU A 145 -16.73 34.17 24.26
CA LEU A 145 -15.40 33.66 24.60
C LEU A 145 -14.72 34.40 25.76
N LYS A 146 -14.97 35.71 25.92
CA LYS A 146 -14.30 36.54 26.95
C LYS A 146 -14.59 36.12 28.40
N GLY A 147 -15.69 35.41 28.66
CA GLY A 147 -16.11 34.98 30.00
C GLY A 147 -15.70 33.56 30.40
N LYS A 148 -14.90 32.86 29.59
CA LYS A 148 -14.53 31.44 29.83
C LYS A 148 -13.13 31.35 30.44
N GLU A 149 -12.97 30.59 31.52
CA GLU A 149 -11.67 30.35 32.17
C GLU A 149 -10.70 29.57 31.27
N ASP A 150 -11.19 28.56 30.54
CA ASP A 150 -10.42 27.83 29.53
C ASP A 150 -11.14 27.84 28.17
N ILE A 151 -10.80 28.83 27.36
CA ILE A 151 -11.34 29.02 26.00
C ILE A 151 -10.96 27.84 25.10
N ARG A 152 -9.76 27.28 25.26
CA ARG A 152 -9.25 26.23 24.36
C ARG A 152 -10.04 24.94 24.53
N THR A 153 -10.23 24.51 25.78
CA THR A 153 -11.00 23.29 26.09
C THR A 153 -12.45 23.44 25.63
N PHE A 154 -13.09 24.58 25.91
CA PHE A 154 -14.45 24.87 25.44
C PHE A 154 -14.58 24.77 23.91
N VAL A 155 -13.67 25.41 23.16
CA VAL A 155 -13.69 25.40 21.68
C VAL A 155 -13.49 23.99 21.12
N ILE A 156 -12.60 23.18 21.73
CA ILE A 156 -12.35 21.80 21.29
C ILE A 156 -13.55 20.90 21.58
N GLU A 157 -14.19 21.03 22.74
CA GLU A 157 -15.37 20.24 23.10
C GLU A 157 -16.57 20.55 22.20
N GLU A 158 -16.84 21.84 21.95
CA GLU A 158 -17.87 22.29 21.02
C GLU A 158 -17.61 21.78 19.60
N PHE A 159 -16.35 21.83 19.15
CA PHE A 159 -15.95 21.24 17.88
C PHE A 159 -16.19 19.73 17.83
N LYS A 160 -15.74 18.97 18.83
CA LYS A 160 -15.95 17.51 18.88
C LYS A 160 -17.43 17.16 18.87
N SER A 161 -18.25 17.91 19.61
CA SER A 161 -19.70 17.74 19.66
C SER A 161 -20.35 18.04 18.29
N GLY A 162 -20.07 19.20 17.70
CA GLY A 162 -20.62 19.61 16.41
C GLY A 162 -20.14 18.78 15.22
N PHE A 163 -18.90 18.29 15.28
CA PHE A 163 -18.28 17.50 14.21
C PHE A 163 -18.68 16.02 14.28
N ARG A 164 -19.30 15.55 15.37
CA ARG A 164 -19.74 14.15 15.51
C ARG A 164 -20.66 13.70 14.39
N SER A 165 -21.61 14.53 13.97
CA SER A 165 -22.50 14.21 12.86
C SER A 165 -21.77 14.12 11.52
N TYR A 166 -20.69 14.88 11.33
CA TYR A 166 -19.83 14.77 10.13
C TYR A 166 -19.12 13.42 10.12
N LEU A 167 -18.60 12.97 11.26
CA LEU A 167 -17.97 11.65 11.37
C LEU A 167 -18.95 10.52 11.04
N THR A 168 -20.19 10.59 11.53
CA THR A 168 -21.23 9.61 11.18
C THR A 168 -21.54 9.62 9.68
N MET A 169 -21.62 10.80 9.05
CA MET A 169 -21.82 10.87 7.59
C MET A 169 -20.66 10.28 6.80
N ILE A 170 -19.42 10.54 7.21
CA ILE A 170 -18.21 9.96 6.61
C ILE A 170 -18.21 8.43 6.77
N GLU A 171 -18.54 7.95 7.95
CA GLU A 171 -18.64 6.51 8.23
C GLU A 171 -19.68 5.83 7.36
N ASN A 172 -20.86 6.44 7.18
CA ASN A 172 -21.90 5.91 6.31
C ASN A 172 -21.45 5.82 4.85
N VAL A 173 -20.80 6.88 4.33
CA VAL A 173 -20.22 6.85 2.97
C VAL A 173 -19.17 5.74 2.87
N ASN A 174 -18.27 5.64 3.84
CA ASN A 174 -17.23 4.61 3.86
C ASN A 174 -17.81 3.20 3.91
N ASN A 175 -18.92 2.97 4.62
CA ASN A 175 -19.58 1.68 4.67
C ASN A 175 -20.19 1.30 3.32
N ASP A 176 -20.82 2.25 2.62
CA ASP A 176 -21.31 2.03 1.25
C ASP A 176 -20.15 1.67 0.29
N ILE A 177 -19.03 2.38 0.38
CA ILE A 177 -17.83 2.12 -0.43
C ILE A 177 -17.20 0.76 -0.11
N LYS A 178 -17.07 0.41 1.17
CA LYS A 178 -16.56 -0.91 1.60
C LYS A 178 -17.45 -2.04 1.07
N GLY A 179 -18.77 -1.87 1.13
CA GLY A 179 -19.72 -2.82 0.56
C GLY A 179 -19.52 -3.02 -0.95
N PHE A 180 -19.32 -1.92 -1.68
CA PHE A 180 -19.00 -1.95 -3.11
C PHE A 180 -17.67 -2.66 -3.39
N ASN A 181 -16.59 -2.29 -2.70
CA ASN A 181 -15.25 -2.87 -2.91
C ASN A 181 -15.23 -4.38 -2.62
N VAL A 182 -15.95 -4.86 -1.60
CA VAL A 182 -16.11 -6.30 -1.33
C VAL A 182 -16.88 -7.00 -2.46
N GLY A 183 -17.90 -6.36 -3.01
CA GLY A 183 -18.66 -6.90 -4.14
C GLY A 183 -17.91 -6.84 -5.48
N LEU A 184 -16.97 -5.91 -5.64
CA LEU A 184 -16.26 -5.63 -6.89
C LEU A 184 -15.47 -6.85 -7.38
N GLU A 185 -14.76 -7.54 -6.49
CA GLU A 185 -13.93 -8.69 -6.86
C GLU A 185 -14.75 -9.83 -7.49
N ASN A 186 -15.87 -10.17 -6.85
CA ASN A 186 -16.79 -11.18 -7.35
C ASN A 186 -17.46 -10.74 -8.66
N LEU A 187 -17.82 -9.46 -8.77
CA LEU A 187 -18.42 -8.91 -9.96
C LEU A 187 -17.46 -8.96 -11.16
N VAL A 188 -16.23 -8.50 -10.98
CA VAL A 188 -15.16 -8.55 -12.00
C VAL A 188 -14.95 -9.98 -12.46
N LYS A 189 -14.80 -10.94 -11.53
CA LYS A 189 -14.64 -12.36 -11.86
C LYS A 189 -15.80 -12.88 -12.69
N SER A 190 -17.04 -12.60 -12.28
CA SER A 190 -18.23 -13.06 -12.98
C SER A 190 -18.31 -12.52 -14.42
N LYS A 191 -17.93 -11.25 -14.63
CA LYS A 191 -17.99 -10.59 -15.95
C LYS A 191 -16.89 -11.08 -16.87
N LEU A 192 -15.68 -11.31 -16.34
CA LEU A 192 -14.56 -11.90 -17.09
C LEU A 192 -14.88 -13.33 -17.53
N GLU A 193 -15.44 -14.17 -16.65
CA GLU A 193 -15.86 -15.54 -16.98
C GLU A 193 -16.96 -15.55 -18.06
N LEU A 194 -17.96 -14.69 -17.93
CA LEU A 194 -19.00 -14.54 -18.97
C LEU A 194 -18.39 -14.12 -20.31
N ARG A 195 -17.41 -13.21 -20.31
CA ARG A 195 -16.71 -12.77 -21.53
C ARG A 195 -15.86 -13.88 -22.15
N LYS A 196 -15.21 -14.70 -21.31
CA LYS A 196 -14.38 -15.84 -21.73
C LYS A 196 -15.21 -16.97 -22.33
N ASN A 197 -16.34 -17.30 -21.70
CA ASN A 197 -17.27 -18.30 -22.22
C ASN A 197 -17.80 -17.90 -23.60
N LYS A 198 -18.20 -16.64 -23.78
CA LYS A 198 -18.62 -16.12 -25.10
C LYS A 198 -17.52 -16.23 -26.17
N ALA A 199 -16.27 -15.95 -25.82
CA ALA A 199 -15.14 -16.09 -26.75
C ALA A 199 -14.89 -17.56 -27.15
N SER A 200 -14.91 -18.46 -26.16
CA SER A 200 -14.73 -19.90 -26.36
C SER A 200 -15.86 -20.51 -27.21
N ASP A 201 -17.11 -20.14 -26.95
CA ASP A 201 -18.28 -20.58 -27.73
C ASP A 201 -18.16 -20.15 -29.19
N PHE A 202 -17.73 -18.92 -29.44
CA PHE A 202 -17.48 -18.41 -30.80
C PHE A 202 -16.39 -19.20 -31.53
N ASP A 203 -15.28 -19.48 -30.86
CA ASP A 203 -14.19 -20.31 -31.41
C ASP A 203 -14.63 -21.76 -31.70
N ASN A 204 -15.44 -22.35 -30.81
CA ASN A 204 -15.97 -23.69 -30.98
C ASN A 204 -16.95 -23.77 -32.15
N ILE A 205 -17.83 -22.78 -32.31
CA ILE A 205 -18.74 -22.68 -33.46
C ILE A 205 -17.95 -22.48 -34.76
N LYS A 206 -16.91 -21.63 -34.77
CA LYS A 206 -16.04 -21.42 -35.94
C LYS A 206 -15.33 -22.71 -36.38
N LYS A 207 -14.86 -23.52 -35.41
CA LYS A 207 -14.27 -24.84 -35.67
C LYS A 207 -15.31 -25.83 -36.19
N ALA A 208 -16.50 -25.88 -35.58
CA ALA A 208 -17.58 -26.78 -35.99
C ALA A 208 -18.12 -26.48 -37.40
N LEU A 209 -18.12 -25.21 -37.82
CA LEU A 209 -18.56 -24.77 -39.14
C LEU A 209 -17.52 -24.96 -40.26
N GLN A 210 -16.33 -25.51 -39.96
CA GLN A 210 -15.23 -25.72 -40.93
C GLN A 210 -14.90 -24.47 -41.78
N ILE A 211 -15.06 -23.27 -41.22
CA ILE A 211 -14.80 -22.02 -41.97
C ILE A 211 -13.27 -21.90 -42.12
N PRO A 212 -12.72 -21.93 -43.36
CA PRO A 212 -11.28 -21.81 -43.55
C PRO A 212 -10.81 -20.43 -43.05
N MET A 213 -9.73 -20.42 -42.25
CA MET A 213 -9.05 -19.18 -41.92
C MET A 213 -8.54 -18.56 -43.22
N ASN A 214 -9.14 -17.44 -43.64
CA ASN A 214 -8.70 -16.70 -44.82
C ASN A 214 -7.26 -16.20 -44.58
N LEU A 215 -6.30 -16.98 -45.06
CA LEU A 215 -4.93 -16.55 -45.29
C LEU A 215 -4.95 -15.52 -46.43
N LYS A 216 -4.34 -14.35 -46.20
CA LYS A 216 -4.19 -13.32 -47.24
C LYS A 216 -3.46 -13.91 -48.46
N ALA A 217 -3.96 -13.57 -49.64
CA ALA A 217 -3.74 -14.25 -50.92
C ALA A 217 -2.36 -14.05 -51.60
N ASP A 218 -1.32 -13.58 -50.92
CA ASP A 218 -0.01 -13.31 -51.54
C ASP A 218 1.18 -13.87 -50.73
N ALA A 219 1.24 -15.19 -50.58
CA ALA A 219 2.46 -15.84 -50.07
C ALA A 219 2.82 -17.06 -50.94
N PRO A 220 3.88 -16.98 -51.77
CA PRO A 220 4.41 -18.15 -52.45
C PRO A 220 5.06 -19.11 -51.44
N ASN A 221 4.82 -20.40 -51.66
CA ASN A 221 5.45 -21.54 -50.99
C ASN A 221 6.97 -21.38 -50.84
N ILE A 222 7.53 -21.75 -49.68
CA ILE A 222 8.66 -22.70 -49.47
C ILE A 222 9.19 -22.56 -48.01
N ARG A 223 9.13 -23.70 -47.28
CA ARG A 223 9.94 -24.18 -46.14
C ARG A 223 10.24 -23.28 -44.91
N PRO A 224 10.27 -23.87 -43.70
CA PRO A 224 10.36 -23.12 -42.46
C PRO A 224 11.78 -22.59 -42.23
N LEU A 225 11.95 -21.28 -42.40
CA LEU A 225 13.07 -20.53 -41.82
C LEU A 225 12.60 -19.92 -40.49
N PRO A 226 13.43 -19.91 -39.43
CA PRO A 226 13.06 -19.32 -38.15
C PRO A 226 12.95 -17.81 -38.33
N LEU A 227 11.72 -17.35 -38.61
CA LEU A 227 11.44 -15.94 -38.81
C LEU A 227 11.41 -15.25 -37.45
N LYS A 228 12.55 -14.61 -37.15
CA LYS A 228 12.72 -13.30 -36.51
C LYS A 228 11.46 -12.84 -35.76
N LYS A 229 11.51 -12.91 -34.42
CA LYS A 229 10.60 -12.18 -33.53
C LYS A 229 10.55 -10.71 -33.98
N ILE A 230 9.51 -10.35 -34.72
CA ILE A 230 9.14 -8.96 -34.94
C ILE A 230 8.59 -8.48 -33.61
N ARG A 231 9.47 -7.91 -32.79
CA ARG A 231 9.05 -6.98 -31.74
C ARG A 231 8.54 -5.72 -32.43
N LYS A 232 7.31 -5.32 -32.09
CA LYS A 232 6.90 -3.94 -31.71
C LYS A 232 5.45 -3.99 -31.17
N ILE A 233 5.24 -3.96 -29.84
CA ILE A 233 5.10 -2.81 -28.90
C ILE A 233 3.60 -2.47 -28.69
N ILE A 234 2.97 -2.27 -27.51
CA ILE A 234 3.25 -2.32 -26.05
C ILE A 234 1.88 -2.40 -25.32
N LYS A 235 1.64 -3.36 -24.40
CA LYS A 235 0.77 -3.12 -23.22
C LYS A 235 1.65 -2.38 -22.20
N PRO A 236 1.30 -1.16 -21.76
CA PRO A 236 2.23 -0.29 -21.07
C PRO A 236 2.76 -0.91 -19.78
N LYS A 237 4.09 -0.93 -19.67
CA LYS A 237 4.78 -0.99 -18.39
C LYS A 237 4.32 0.19 -17.52
N THR A 238 4.16 -0.13 -16.25
CA THR A 238 4.07 0.76 -15.09
C THR A 238 4.96 2.00 -15.19
N LYS A 239 4.37 3.16 -14.85
CA LYS A 239 4.93 4.18 -13.92
C LYS A 239 3.95 5.35 -13.81
N ASN A 240 3.05 5.24 -12.84
CA ASN A 240 2.90 6.19 -11.75
C ASN A 240 2.05 5.49 -10.70
N VAL A 241 2.78 4.95 -9.72
CA VAL A 241 2.29 4.25 -8.56
C VAL A 241 1.64 5.29 -7.65
N PHE A 242 0.34 5.23 -7.50
CA PHE A 242 -0.27 5.29 -6.17
C PHE A 242 -1.00 3.98 -6.02
N ALA A 243 -0.23 2.93 -5.72
CA ALA A 243 -0.77 1.76 -5.08
C ALA A 243 -1.03 2.18 -3.64
N GLU A 244 -2.22 1.89 -3.08
CA GLU A 244 -2.29 1.62 -1.64
C GLU A 244 -1.10 0.73 -1.31
N PRO A 245 -0.29 1.05 -0.28
CA PRO A 245 0.97 0.37 -0.07
C PRO A 245 0.67 -1.12 -0.03
N GLU A 246 1.20 -1.85 -1.02
CA GLU A 246 1.52 -3.23 -0.76
C GLU A 246 2.27 -3.18 0.57
N TYR A 247 1.73 -3.82 1.60
CA TYR A 247 2.37 -3.91 2.92
C TYR A 247 3.63 -4.80 2.86
N CYS A 248 4.38 -4.67 1.77
CA CYS A 248 5.75 -5.03 1.63
C CYS A 248 6.58 -3.82 2.06
N ILE A 249 7.64 -4.07 2.82
CA ILE A 249 8.67 -3.06 3.04
C ILE A 249 9.08 -2.45 1.68
N SER A 250 9.20 -1.12 1.58
CA SER A 250 9.57 -0.49 0.30
C SER A 250 10.96 -1.00 -0.15
N ASP A 251 11.28 -0.91 -1.44
CA ASP A 251 12.64 -1.24 -1.91
C ASP A 251 13.69 -0.37 -1.21
N SER A 252 13.35 0.88 -0.90
CA SER A 252 14.20 1.81 -0.15
C SER A 252 14.45 1.29 1.27
N ASP A 253 13.40 0.98 2.01
CA ASP A 253 13.50 0.54 3.41
C ASP A 253 14.17 -0.83 3.51
N TYR A 254 13.90 -1.73 2.56
CA TYR A 254 14.58 -3.01 2.47
C TYR A 254 16.08 -2.85 2.27
N ASN A 255 16.49 -2.03 1.30
CA ASN A 255 17.90 -1.75 1.08
C ASN A 255 18.53 -1.03 2.29
N ASN A 256 17.78 -0.18 2.99
CA ASN A 256 18.26 0.47 4.21
C ASN A 256 18.49 -0.53 5.35
N ILE A 257 17.56 -1.47 5.58
CA ILE A 257 17.73 -2.56 6.54
C ILE A 257 18.96 -3.40 6.19
N LEU A 258 19.11 -3.80 4.93
CA LEU A 258 20.30 -4.55 4.49
C LEU A 258 21.60 -3.78 4.75
N ASN A 259 21.62 -2.47 4.50
CA ASN A 259 22.79 -1.63 4.76
C ASN A 259 23.11 -1.53 6.26
N ILE A 260 22.09 -1.41 7.12
CA ILE A 260 22.29 -1.38 8.59
C ILE A 260 22.84 -2.73 9.07
N ILE A 261 22.28 -3.84 8.59
CA ILE A 261 22.79 -5.19 8.86
C ILE A 261 24.26 -5.30 8.40
N HIS A 262 24.56 -4.82 7.18
CA HIS A 262 25.91 -4.85 6.65
C HIS A 262 26.89 -4.07 7.51
N ASN A 263 26.53 -2.87 7.97
CA ASN A 263 27.37 -2.08 8.86
C ASN A 263 27.59 -2.76 10.23
N ALA A 264 26.53 -3.36 10.79
CA ALA A 264 26.62 -4.11 12.03
C ALA A 264 27.59 -5.30 11.89
N CYS A 265 27.42 -6.10 10.83
CA CYS A 265 28.26 -7.27 10.59
C CYS A 265 29.69 -6.91 10.21
N SER A 266 29.91 -5.84 9.44
CA SER A 266 31.27 -5.33 9.14
C SER A 266 32.00 -4.90 10.42
N THR A 267 31.28 -4.34 11.39
CA THR A 267 31.83 -4.04 12.72
C THR A 267 32.23 -5.32 13.45
N MET A 268 31.45 -6.40 13.30
CA MET A 268 31.80 -7.71 13.87
C MET A 268 33.05 -8.30 13.22
N GLU A 269 33.21 -8.20 11.90
CA GLU A 269 34.42 -8.63 11.18
C GLU A 269 35.65 -7.86 11.68
N ALA A 270 35.56 -6.53 11.79
CA ALA A 270 36.63 -5.68 12.31
C ALA A 270 37.01 -5.99 13.78
N THR A 271 36.07 -6.58 14.54
CA THR A 271 36.26 -6.96 15.94
C THR A 271 36.07 -8.47 16.14
N SER A 272 36.55 -9.28 15.17
CA SER A 272 36.35 -10.73 15.12
C SER A 272 36.71 -11.47 16.41
N ARG A 273 37.75 -11.03 17.13
CA ARG A 273 38.15 -11.61 18.44
C ARG A 273 37.05 -11.57 19.49
N THR A 274 36.18 -10.56 19.44
CA THR A 274 35.04 -10.41 20.34
C THR A 274 33.90 -11.30 19.86
N PHE A 275 33.50 -11.14 18.59
CA PHE A 275 32.30 -11.75 18.05
C PHE A 275 32.43 -13.24 17.69
N ASN A 276 33.65 -13.75 17.51
CA ASN A 276 33.88 -15.18 17.30
C ASN A 276 33.43 -16.03 18.50
N LYS A 277 33.37 -15.48 19.71
CA LYS A 277 32.89 -16.22 20.88
C LYS A 277 31.37 -16.31 20.92
N ASN A 278 30.68 -15.46 20.18
CA ASN A 278 29.23 -15.36 20.23
C ASN A 278 28.54 -16.48 19.44
N ASN A 279 27.40 -16.95 19.94
CA ASN A 279 26.53 -17.88 19.24
C ASN A 279 25.61 -17.15 18.25
N GLU A 280 24.85 -17.89 17.43
CA GLU A 280 23.92 -17.30 16.44
C GLU A 280 22.92 -16.32 17.06
N GLU A 281 22.40 -16.62 18.25
CA GLU A 281 21.40 -15.78 18.93
C GLU A 281 22.00 -14.45 19.43
N GLU A 282 23.23 -14.48 19.92
CA GLU A 282 23.95 -13.29 20.40
C GLU A 282 24.38 -12.38 19.24
N LEU A 283 24.82 -12.96 18.12
CA LEU A 283 25.09 -12.22 16.89
C LEU A 283 23.81 -11.55 16.35
N ARG A 284 22.70 -12.30 16.34
CA ARG A 284 21.38 -11.77 15.97
C ARG A 284 20.97 -10.62 16.88
N ASP A 285 21.07 -10.78 18.19
CA ASP A 285 20.62 -9.77 19.16
C ASP A 285 21.41 -8.45 19.01
N PHE A 286 22.69 -8.52 18.62
CA PHE A 286 23.47 -7.33 18.26
C PHE A 286 22.92 -6.62 17.01
N ILE A 287 22.54 -7.39 15.97
CA ILE A 287 21.93 -6.83 14.75
C ILE A 287 20.59 -6.18 15.07
N ILE A 288 19.74 -6.83 15.88
CA ILE A 288 18.45 -6.27 16.32
C ILE A 288 18.68 -4.98 17.09
N SER A 289 19.64 -4.96 18.03
CA SER A 289 19.96 -3.75 18.79
C SER A 289 20.43 -2.61 17.89
N THR A 290 21.21 -2.91 16.84
CA THR A 290 21.66 -1.91 15.87
C THR A 290 20.51 -1.41 15.00
N LEU A 291 19.62 -2.30 14.54
CA LEU A 291 18.41 -1.89 13.81
C LEU A 291 17.54 -0.98 14.67
N GLY A 292 17.42 -1.27 15.97
CA GLY A 292 16.66 -0.45 16.92
C GLY A 292 17.14 0.99 17.05
N THR A 293 18.43 1.29 16.83
CA THR A 293 18.94 2.68 16.91
C THR A 293 18.56 3.55 15.72
N HIS A 294 18.28 2.93 14.56
CA HIS A 294 17.97 3.64 13.32
C HIS A 294 16.47 3.84 13.10
N TYR A 295 15.61 3.12 13.82
CA TYR A 295 14.15 3.12 13.63
C TYR A 295 13.35 3.56 14.88
N VAL A 296 13.96 4.32 15.80
CA VAL A 296 13.40 4.65 17.14
C VAL A 296 12.01 5.31 17.11
N ASP A 297 11.72 6.16 16.13
CA ASP A 297 10.49 7.00 16.09
C ASP A 297 9.42 6.55 15.08
N SER A 298 9.72 5.56 14.23
CA SER A 298 8.80 4.96 13.24
C SER A 298 8.18 3.64 13.72
N VAL A 299 8.40 3.30 14.98
CA VAL A 299 7.94 2.07 15.65
C VAL A 299 6.57 2.30 16.25
N THR A 300 5.51 2.12 15.45
CA THR A 300 4.18 1.88 16.00
C THR A 300 4.15 0.51 16.68
N GLY A 301 4.29 0.49 18.00
CA GLY A 301 3.82 -0.56 18.91
C GLY A 301 4.49 -1.95 18.90
N GLU A 302 5.00 -2.50 17.79
CA GLU A 302 5.36 -3.93 17.73
C GLU A 302 6.51 -4.32 16.76
N THR A 303 7.59 -3.54 16.63
CA THR A 303 8.44 -3.60 15.43
C THR A 303 9.50 -4.72 15.34
N PHE A 304 9.90 -5.39 16.43
CA PHE A 304 10.83 -6.54 16.34
C PHE A 304 10.38 -7.69 17.25
N ARG A 305 9.98 -8.83 16.67
CA ARG A 305 9.56 -10.04 17.43
C ARG A 305 10.47 -11.23 17.13
N LYS A 306 10.77 -12.01 18.17
CA LYS A 306 11.45 -13.32 18.07
C LYS A 306 10.36 -14.41 17.91
N ILE A 307 10.21 -14.99 16.72
CA ILE A 307 9.27 -16.11 16.47
C ILE A 307 10.03 -17.44 16.48
N GLY A 308 11.22 -17.49 15.88
CA GLY A 308 12.21 -18.56 16.02
C GLY A 308 13.42 -18.19 16.88
N LYS A 309 14.32 -19.15 17.12
CA LYS A 309 15.52 -18.93 17.94
C LYS A 309 16.52 -17.98 17.31
N THR A 310 16.59 -17.92 15.97
CA THR A 310 17.64 -17.21 15.20
C THR A 310 17.10 -16.13 14.27
N ASP A 311 15.79 -15.97 14.25
CA ASP A 311 15.09 -15.20 13.22
C ASP A 311 14.92 -13.73 13.66
N ILE A 312 15.03 -12.80 12.72
CA ILE A 312 14.80 -11.35 12.84
C ILE A 312 13.54 -11.03 12.05
N HIS A 313 12.43 -10.72 12.74
CA HIS A 313 11.23 -10.23 12.07
C HIS A 313 11.09 -8.73 12.30
N VAL A 314 10.92 -7.99 11.20
CA VAL A 314 10.42 -6.62 11.26
C VAL A 314 8.94 -6.64 10.93
N ILE A 315 8.11 -6.17 11.86
CA ILE A 315 6.66 -6.15 11.73
C ILE A 315 6.19 -4.73 11.44
N PHE A 316 5.31 -4.61 10.46
CA PHE A 316 4.61 -3.38 10.12
C PHE A 316 3.10 -3.67 10.17
N GLU A 317 2.33 -2.89 10.93
CA GLU A 317 0.86 -3.04 11.08
C GLU A 317 0.38 -4.50 11.29
N ASN A 318 0.94 -5.21 12.27
CA ASN A 318 0.62 -6.61 12.60
C ASN A 318 0.95 -7.67 11.52
N LYS A 319 1.77 -7.34 10.51
CA LYS A 319 2.22 -8.30 9.48
C LYS A 319 3.75 -8.32 9.35
N SER A 320 4.31 -9.49 9.09
CA SER A 320 5.74 -9.66 8.82
C SER A 320 6.10 -8.90 7.54
N ALA A 321 7.03 -7.96 7.62
CA ALA A 321 7.43 -7.09 6.51
C ALA A 321 8.86 -7.40 6.02
N PHE A 322 9.70 -7.97 6.89
CA PHE A 322 11.04 -8.47 6.58
C PHE A 322 11.36 -9.66 7.47
N ILE A 323 12.01 -10.67 6.88
CA ILE A 323 12.52 -11.85 7.60
C ILE A 323 14.03 -11.94 7.40
N GLY A 324 14.77 -11.84 8.49
CA GLY A 324 16.21 -12.09 8.53
C GLY A 324 16.51 -13.40 9.25
N GLU A 325 17.46 -14.19 8.76
CA GLU A 325 17.92 -15.41 9.43
C GLU A 325 19.42 -15.37 9.61
N CYS A 326 19.89 -15.56 10.83
CA CYS A 326 21.32 -15.64 11.15
C CYS A 326 21.75 -17.10 11.25
N LYS A 327 22.82 -17.49 10.55
CA LYS A 327 23.44 -18.82 10.66
C LYS A 327 24.96 -18.74 10.73
N ILE A 328 25.58 -19.64 11.46
CA ILE A 328 27.02 -19.92 11.37
C ILE A 328 27.25 -20.90 10.22
N TRP A 329 28.24 -20.61 9.38
CA TRP A 329 28.65 -21.47 8.28
C TRP A 329 29.15 -22.83 8.77
N HIS A 330 28.50 -23.90 8.32
CA HIS A 330 28.89 -25.29 8.58
C HIS A 330 28.83 -26.14 7.29
N GLY A 331 29.02 -25.49 6.14
CA GLY A 331 29.00 -26.12 4.81
C GLY A 331 27.70 -25.93 4.04
N ILE A 332 27.77 -26.23 2.73
CA ILE A 332 26.72 -25.89 1.76
C ILE A 332 25.36 -26.59 2.02
N LYS A 333 25.39 -27.78 2.63
CA LYS A 333 24.15 -28.47 3.01
C LYS A 333 23.37 -27.68 4.06
N LYS A 334 24.05 -27.22 5.11
CA LYS A 334 23.44 -26.41 6.17
C LYS A 334 22.98 -25.04 5.68
N PHE A 335 23.70 -24.47 4.72
CA PHE A 335 23.27 -23.28 4.01
C PHE A 335 21.97 -23.51 3.20
N THR A 336 21.87 -24.62 2.48
CA THR A 336 20.65 -24.98 1.73
C THR A 336 19.48 -25.21 2.67
N ASP A 337 19.68 -25.98 3.75
CA ASP A 337 18.68 -26.21 4.79
C ASP A 337 18.16 -24.87 5.37
N ALA A 338 19.04 -23.88 5.55
CA ALA A 338 18.67 -22.56 6.06
C ALA A 338 17.81 -21.77 5.07
N ILE A 339 18.10 -21.83 3.77
CA ILE A 339 17.26 -21.19 2.74
C ILE A 339 15.85 -21.82 2.74
N GLU A 340 15.77 -23.14 2.80
CA GLU A 340 14.48 -23.86 2.89
C GLU A 340 13.73 -23.52 4.19
N GLN A 341 14.43 -23.44 5.32
CA GLN A 341 13.87 -23.05 6.61
C GLN A 341 13.21 -21.66 6.52
N VAL A 342 13.89 -20.69 5.94
CA VAL A 342 13.39 -19.31 5.82
C VAL A 342 12.22 -19.22 4.84
N PHE A 343 12.20 -20.04 3.79
CA PHE A 343 11.02 -20.19 2.92
C PHE A 343 9.85 -20.91 3.61
N GLY A 344 10.10 -21.74 4.61
CA GLY A 344 9.07 -22.34 5.45
C GLY A 344 8.34 -21.33 6.34
N TYR A 345 9.04 -20.27 6.79
CA TYR A 345 8.44 -19.19 7.58
C TYR A 345 7.75 -18.12 6.73
N SER A 346 8.18 -17.97 5.47
CA SER A 346 7.60 -17.03 4.52
C SER A 346 6.19 -17.49 4.14
N THR A 347 5.17 -16.72 4.57
CA THR A 347 3.87 -16.78 3.92
C THR A 347 4.01 -16.22 2.50
N TRP A 348 3.11 -16.57 1.59
CA TRP A 348 3.11 -16.12 0.19
C TRP A 348 3.10 -14.58 0.00
N LYS A 349 2.97 -13.80 1.08
CA LYS A 349 3.03 -12.34 1.12
C LYS A 349 4.40 -11.76 1.52
N ASP A 350 5.31 -12.56 2.10
CA ASP A 350 6.62 -12.10 2.58
C ASP A 350 7.65 -12.07 1.44
N ARG A 351 7.71 -10.96 0.69
CA ARG A 351 8.50 -10.89 -0.56
C ARG A 351 10.00 -10.60 -0.38
N LYS A 352 10.47 -10.28 0.84
CA LYS A 352 11.81 -9.71 1.09
C LYS A 352 12.50 -10.32 2.31
N ILE A 353 13.53 -11.09 2.04
CA ILE A 353 14.20 -11.97 3.00
C ILE A 353 15.70 -11.68 3.02
N SER A 354 16.36 -11.82 4.18
CA SER A 354 17.82 -11.78 4.29
C SER A 354 18.36 -13.03 5.00
N LEU A 355 19.27 -13.75 4.37
CA LEU A 355 20.08 -14.78 5.01
C LEU A 355 21.47 -14.21 5.33
N ILE A 356 21.85 -14.25 6.60
CA ILE A 356 23.08 -13.69 7.14
C ILE A 356 23.94 -14.84 7.65
N ILE A 357 25.06 -15.09 6.99
CA ILE A 357 25.97 -16.19 7.26
C ILE A 357 27.24 -15.66 7.93
N PHE A 358 27.64 -16.29 9.03
CA PHE A 358 28.88 -15.99 9.74
C PHE A 358 29.87 -17.14 9.61
N ASN A 359 31.05 -16.88 9.05
CA ASN A 359 32.17 -17.80 9.08
C ASN A 359 32.97 -17.61 10.37
N LYS A 360 33.14 -18.67 11.16
CA LYS A 360 33.88 -18.64 12.43
C LYS A 360 35.19 -19.42 12.41
N ASP A 361 35.29 -20.42 11.53
CA ASP A 361 36.33 -21.44 11.62
C ASP A 361 37.13 -21.61 10.32
N ASN A 362 36.53 -21.34 9.16
CA ASN A 362 37.22 -21.56 7.89
C ASN A 362 38.19 -20.40 7.59
N LYS A 363 39.48 -20.72 7.51
CA LYS A 363 40.54 -19.74 7.18
C LYS A 363 40.52 -19.30 5.71
N ASP A 364 39.93 -20.10 4.83
CA ASP A 364 39.79 -19.78 3.41
C ASP A 364 38.38 -19.24 3.15
N PHE A 365 38.18 -17.97 3.46
CA PHE A 365 36.89 -17.31 3.28
C PHE A 365 36.44 -17.29 1.80
N ASN A 366 37.38 -17.15 0.87
CA ASN A 366 37.07 -17.15 -0.56
C ASN A 366 36.47 -18.48 -1.02
N SER A 367 36.95 -19.61 -0.49
CA SER A 367 36.35 -20.92 -0.79
C SER A 367 34.86 -21.00 -0.40
N ILE A 368 34.44 -20.30 0.65
CA ILE A 368 33.03 -20.23 1.05
C ILE A 368 32.24 -19.41 0.04
N LEU A 369 32.76 -18.24 -0.35
CA LEU A 369 32.10 -17.35 -1.30
C LEU A 369 31.92 -18.05 -2.66
N ASP A 370 32.93 -18.78 -3.12
CA ASP A 370 32.88 -19.54 -4.39
C ASP A 370 31.81 -20.63 -4.35
N VAL A 371 31.76 -21.42 -3.28
CA VAL A 371 30.77 -22.49 -3.11
C VAL A 371 29.34 -21.93 -3.03
N ILE A 372 29.15 -20.79 -2.35
CA ILE A 372 27.86 -20.09 -2.31
C ILE A 372 27.50 -19.52 -3.69
N GLU A 373 28.47 -18.96 -4.41
CA GLU A 373 28.23 -18.40 -5.74
C GLU A 373 27.82 -19.48 -6.76
N ASP A 374 28.44 -20.66 -6.70
CA ASP A 374 28.06 -21.81 -7.53
C ASP A 374 26.65 -22.30 -7.19
N TRP A 375 26.30 -22.34 -5.90
CA TRP A 375 24.95 -22.66 -5.46
C TRP A 375 23.93 -21.64 -5.99
N ILE A 376 24.25 -20.34 -5.91
CA ILE A 376 23.38 -19.26 -6.41
C ILE A 376 23.15 -19.41 -7.92
N LYS A 377 24.19 -19.70 -8.70
CA LYS A 377 24.09 -19.91 -10.16
C LYS A 377 23.17 -21.09 -10.51
N ALA A 378 23.18 -22.15 -9.70
CA ALA A 378 22.39 -23.35 -9.95
C ALA A 378 20.93 -23.22 -9.50
N ASN A 379 20.65 -22.45 -8.44
CA ASN A 379 19.35 -22.50 -7.73
C ASN A 379 18.54 -21.18 -7.83
N THR A 380 19.02 -20.16 -8.53
CA THR A 380 18.33 -18.86 -8.63
C THR A 380 17.96 -18.51 -10.07
N LYS A 381 16.80 -17.86 -10.25
CA LYS A 381 16.31 -17.38 -11.56
C LYS A 381 17.07 -16.15 -12.03
N LYS A 382 17.44 -15.28 -11.08
CA LYS A 382 18.27 -14.09 -11.29
C LYS A 382 19.08 -13.82 -10.03
N ALA A 383 20.35 -13.50 -10.19
CA ALA A 383 21.19 -13.05 -9.09
C ALA A 383 21.98 -11.81 -9.50
N THR A 384 22.15 -10.87 -8.57
CA THR A 384 23.02 -9.70 -8.71
C THR A 384 23.97 -9.70 -7.53
N LYS A 385 25.28 -9.68 -7.82
CA LYS A 385 26.31 -9.53 -6.79
C LYS A 385 26.47 -8.03 -6.53
N GLU A 386 26.13 -7.60 -5.32
CA GLU A 386 26.17 -6.18 -4.93
C GLU A 386 27.56 -5.83 -4.42
N ASN A 387 28.13 -6.70 -3.59
CA ASN A 387 29.49 -6.60 -3.04
C ASN A 387 30.18 -7.97 -3.09
N ALA A 388 31.46 -8.04 -2.70
CA ALA A 388 32.24 -9.28 -2.69
C ALA A 388 31.55 -10.44 -1.94
N ASN A 389 30.80 -10.12 -0.89
CA ASN A 389 30.17 -11.04 0.04
C ASN A 389 28.64 -10.86 0.17
N MET A 390 28.01 -10.14 -0.77
CA MET A 390 26.57 -9.88 -0.77
C MET A 390 25.94 -10.10 -2.14
N TRP A 391 24.87 -10.89 -2.16
CA TRP A 391 24.07 -11.19 -3.34
C TRP A 391 22.60 -10.86 -3.11
N LYS A 392 21.94 -10.34 -4.13
CA LYS A 392 20.47 -10.25 -4.21
C LYS A 392 20.00 -11.26 -5.24
N CYS A 393 19.25 -12.25 -4.77
CA CYS A 393 18.77 -13.36 -5.57
C CYS A 393 17.26 -13.33 -5.68
N LEU A 394 16.75 -13.77 -6.83
CA LEU A 394 15.35 -14.04 -7.09
C LEU A 394 15.20 -15.55 -7.25
N ILE A 395 14.52 -16.18 -6.30
CA ILE A 395 14.28 -17.63 -6.29
C ILE A 395 12.80 -17.86 -6.63
N HIS A 396 12.55 -18.74 -7.59
CA HIS A 396 11.19 -19.13 -7.96
C HIS A 396 10.77 -20.32 -7.11
N ARG A 397 9.65 -20.20 -6.41
CA ARG A 397 9.09 -21.29 -5.60
C ARG A 397 8.02 -22.00 -6.42
N GLU A 398 8.30 -23.24 -6.83
CA GLU A 398 7.37 -24.04 -7.65
C GLU A 398 6.04 -24.30 -6.92
N GLU A 399 6.07 -24.51 -5.61
CA GLU A 399 4.87 -24.80 -4.80
C GLU A 399 3.85 -23.65 -4.75
N SER A 400 4.31 -22.39 -4.79
CA SER A 400 3.47 -21.20 -4.68
C SER A 400 3.41 -20.37 -5.96
N ASN A 401 4.08 -20.83 -7.03
CA ASN A 401 4.25 -20.13 -8.30
C ASN A 401 4.61 -18.64 -8.14
N SER A 402 5.51 -18.34 -7.19
CA SER A 402 5.89 -16.97 -6.83
C SER A 402 7.40 -16.79 -6.81
N ASP A 403 7.84 -15.58 -7.18
CA ASP A 403 9.24 -15.19 -7.11
C ASP A 403 9.51 -14.50 -5.76
N ILE A 404 10.50 -14.98 -5.02
CA ILE A 404 10.90 -14.44 -3.71
C ILE A 404 12.27 -13.77 -3.83
N GLN A 405 12.39 -12.56 -3.29
CA GLN A 405 13.66 -11.86 -3.22
C GLN A 405 14.38 -12.19 -1.92
N ILE A 406 15.59 -12.74 -2.02
CA ILE A 406 16.47 -13.06 -0.90
C ILE A 406 17.80 -12.34 -1.06
N ALA A 407 18.22 -11.60 -0.03
CA ALA A 407 19.58 -11.13 0.12
C ALA A 407 20.40 -12.18 0.87
N ILE A 408 21.56 -12.53 0.35
CA ILE A 408 22.51 -13.46 0.98
C ILE A 408 23.75 -12.65 1.32
N GLN A 409 24.09 -12.58 2.61
CA GLN A 409 25.22 -11.82 3.13
C GLN A 409 26.12 -12.74 3.93
N VAL A 410 27.43 -12.68 3.70
CA VAL A 410 28.39 -13.61 4.32
C VAL A 410 29.51 -12.80 4.96
N TYR A 411 29.81 -13.07 6.23
CA TYR A 411 30.77 -12.30 7.01
C TYR A 411 31.81 -13.20 7.67
N ASP A 412 33.07 -12.79 7.65
CA ASP A 412 34.18 -13.52 8.25
C ASP A 412 34.53 -12.99 9.64
N ILE A 413 34.17 -13.77 10.65
CA ILE A 413 34.54 -13.54 12.05
C ILE A 413 35.50 -14.62 12.55
N SER A 414 36.21 -15.32 11.66
CA SER A 414 37.23 -16.28 12.04
C SER A 414 38.47 -15.60 12.66
N ILE A 415 39.10 -16.27 13.63
CA ILE A 415 40.33 -15.81 14.32
C ILE A 415 41.52 -16.59 13.81
#